data_AF-A0A965RDP6-F1
#
_entry.id   AF-A0A965RDP6-F1
#
_cell.length_a   1.000
_cell.length_b   1.000
_cell.length_c   1.000
_cell.angle_alpha   90.00
_cell.angle_beta   90.00
_cell.angle_gamma   90.00
#
_symmetry.space_group_name_H-M   'P 1'
#
loop_
_entity.id
_entity.type
_entity.pdbx_description
1 polymer ?
#
loop_
_entity_poly.entity_id
_entity_poly.type
_entity_poly.pdbx_seq_one_letter_code
_entity_poly.pdbx_strand_id
1 'polypeptide(L)'
;AAERADSLGADVFNSSLIYTTFDVPGWNHSWADMDGNTTRMTRASDMAASKGILVVNSAGNYGGGPWYKIGAAADGDSVLAVGATDTLGLRVGFSSMGPTADGRIKPNVMAVGAGAATCAIPGPGVALVSGTSFAGPLMAGLATCLWQALPNRHAYQILDLLERCSNRSTNPDTLNGYGVPNLQRALQLAGWRPTDGPNNPLWTLAPQPCTQDQILQLRGSNLPSGTYRVTWMNTQGQRIQESEFQWPSESGQNFVEISKPKPGFYVVSLSGPSYQDRRTCLLHP
;
A
#
# COMPACT_ATOMS: atom_id res chain seq x y z
N ALA A 1 -10.09 -20.04 9.08
CA ALA A 1 -9.62 -19.22 7.93
C ALA A 1 -8.21 -18.70 8.16
N ALA A 2 -7.97 -17.91 9.22
CA ALA A 2 -6.64 -17.39 9.57
C ALA A 2 -5.57 -18.50 9.71
N GLU A 3 -5.84 -19.58 10.47
CA GLU A 3 -4.91 -20.72 10.58
C GLU A 3 -4.59 -21.38 9.23
N ARG A 4 -5.57 -21.43 8.31
CA ARG A 4 -5.35 -21.98 6.97
C ARG A 4 -4.49 -21.05 6.12
N ALA A 5 -4.72 -19.74 6.21
CA ALA A 5 -3.91 -18.74 5.51
C ALA A 5 -2.45 -18.75 6.03
N ASP A 6 -2.27 -18.85 7.34
CA ASP A 6 -0.96 -19.00 7.99
C ASP A 6 -0.25 -20.28 7.50
N SER A 7 -0.95 -21.42 7.44
CA SER A 7 -0.39 -22.67 6.91
C SER A 7 0.02 -22.59 5.42
N LEU A 8 -0.46 -21.58 4.70
CA LEU A 8 -0.11 -21.31 3.30
C LEU A 8 0.95 -20.21 3.15
N GLY A 9 1.45 -19.65 4.26
CA GLY A 9 2.48 -18.60 4.28
C GLY A 9 1.94 -17.20 4.02
N ALA A 10 0.69 -16.91 4.39
CA ALA A 10 0.13 -15.57 4.24
C ALA A 10 0.56 -14.63 5.37
N ASP A 11 1.34 -13.60 5.04
CA ASP A 11 1.78 -12.57 6.00
C ASP A 11 0.73 -11.47 6.24
N VAL A 12 -0.20 -11.27 5.30
CA VAL A 12 -1.22 -10.21 5.36
C VAL A 12 -2.62 -10.81 5.14
N PHE A 13 -3.55 -10.45 6.01
CA PHE A 13 -4.97 -10.80 5.91
C PHE A 13 -5.79 -9.52 5.77
N ASN A 14 -6.78 -9.53 4.86
CA ASN A 14 -7.79 -8.48 4.78
C ASN A 14 -9.19 -9.04 5.00
N SER A 15 -9.95 -8.43 5.90
CA SER A 15 -11.39 -8.63 6.02
C SER A 15 -12.15 -7.34 5.73
N SER A 16 -12.96 -7.39 4.68
CA SER A 16 -13.79 -6.27 4.22
C SER A 16 -15.18 -6.25 4.87
N LEU A 17 -15.30 -6.79 6.09
CA LEU A 17 -16.54 -6.97 6.84
C LEU A 17 -16.36 -6.51 8.29
N ILE A 18 -17.46 -6.06 8.89
CA ILE A 18 -17.58 -5.90 10.33
C ILE A 18 -18.90 -6.49 10.82
N TYR A 19 -18.95 -6.86 12.10
CA TYR A 19 -20.14 -7.43 12.72
C TYR A 19 -20.58 -6.61 13.94
N THR A 20 -21.86 -6.28 13.96
CA THR A 20 -22.53 -5.62 15.08
C THR A 20 -23.90 -6.25 15.36
N THR A 21 -24.53 -6.84 14.35
CA THR A 21 -25.84 -7.50 14.45
C THR A 21 -25.81 -8.88 13.82
N PHE A 22 -26.64 -9.79 14.34
CA PHE A 22 -26.74 -11.19 13.93
C PHE A 22 -28.21 -11.62 13.84
N ASP A 23 -28.45 -12.77 13.21
CA ASP A 23 -29.79 -13.35 13.06
C ASP A 23 -30.46 -13.67 14.41
N VAL A 24 -29.65 -13.98 15.43
CA VAL A 24 -30.09 -14.14 16.82
C VAL A 24 -29.84 -12.83 17.56
N PRO A 25 -30.89 -12.06 17.93
CA PRO A 25 -30.71 -10.73 18.52
C PRO A 25 -29.88 -10.71 19.80
N GLY A 26 -29.91 -11.79 20.58
CA GLY A 26 -29.11 -11.95 21.80
C GLY A 26 -27.59 -12.03 21.56
N TRP A 27 -27.15 -12.11 20.31
CA TRP A 27 -25.73 -12.08 19.94
C TRP A 27 -25.27 -10.72 19.42
N ASN A 28 -26.20 -9.78 19.23
CA ASN A 28 -25.86 -8.42 18.79
C ASN A 28 -24.84 -7.80 19.73
N HIS A 29 -23.90 -7.07 19.16
CA HIS A 29 -22.91 -6.33 19.91
C HIS A 29 -23.44 -4.94 20.24
N SER A 30 -23.26 -4.56 21.49
CA SER A 30 -23.40 -3.19 21.97
C SER A 30 -22.13 -2.40 21.66
N TRP A 31 -22.19 -1.08 21.84
CA TRP A 31 -20.97 -0.27 21.75
C TRP A 31 -19.93 -0.67 22.80
N ALA A 32 -20.35 -1.09 24.00
CA ALA A 32 -19.44 -1.51 25.06
C ALA A 32 -18.59 -2.73 24.68
N ASP A 33 -19.08 -3.56 23.74
CA ASP A 33 -18.34 -4.73 23.24
C ASP A 33 -17.25 -4.36 22.22
N MET A 34 -17.21 -3.10 21.74
CA MET A 34 -16.21 -2.61 20.77
C MET A 34 -14.95 -2.08 21.47
N ASP A 35 -14.48 -2.82 22.46
CA ASP A 35 -13.34 -2.50 23.34
C ASP A 35 -12.02 -3.11 22.87
N GLY A 36 -12.02 -3.76 21.70
CA GLY A 36 -10.85 -4.48 21.19
C GLY A 36 -10.67 -5.89 21.75
N ASN A 37 -11.44 -6.30 22.75
CA ASN A 37 -11.11 -7.49 23.56
C ASN A 37 -12.32 -8.41 23.84
N THR A 38 -13.54 -7.91 23.67
CA THR A 38 -14.76 -8.65 24.02
C THR A 38 -15.19 -9.60 22.90
N THR A 39 -15.27 -9.12 21.65
CA THR A 39 -15.85 -9.93 20.58
C THR A 39 -14.92 -11.07 20.15
N ARG A 40 -15.51 -12.19 19.73
CA ARG A 40 -14.76 -13.36 19.27
C ARG A 40 -13.93 -13.07 18.03
N MET A 41 -14.46 -12.24 17.12
CA MET A 41 -13.75 -11.91 15.88
C MET A 41 -12.52 -11.05 16.18
N THR A 42 -12.66 -10.05 17.05
CA THR A 42 -11.54 -9.19 17.44
C THR A 42 -10.43 -9.98 18.12
N ARG A 43 -10.78 -10.83 19.09
CA ARG A 43 -9.82 -11.73 19.76
C ARG A 43 -9.10 -12.66 18.79
N ALA A 44 -9.80 -13.17 17.77
CA ALA A 44 -9.19 -14.02 16.75
C ALA A 44 -8.24 -13.23 15.84
N SER A 45 -8.60 -11.99 15.50
CA SER A 45 -7.74 -11.07 14.74
C SER A 45 -6.49 -10.70 15.53
N ASP A 46 -6.60 -10.37 16.81
CA ASP A 46 -5.43 -10.06 17.64
C ASP A 46 -4.54 -11.29 17.86
N MET A 47 -5.14 -12.49 17.95
CA MET A 47 -4.38 -13.73 17.96
C MET A 47 -3.59 -13.93 16.68
N ALA A 48 -4.17 -13.68 15.50
CA ALA A 48 -3.44 -13.74 14.23
C ALA A 48 -2.30 -12.70 14.19
N ALA A 49 -2.56 -11.48 14.67
CA ALA A 49 -1.53 -10.44 14.78
C ALA A 49 -0.37 -10.85 15.70
N SER A 50 -0.67 -11.51 16.81
CA SER A 50 0.35 -12.04 17.73
C SER A 50 1.24 -13.12 17.11
N LYS A 51 0.78 -13.78 16.04
CA LYS A 51 1.56 -14.74 15.24
C LYS A 51 2.38 -14.10 14.13
N GLY A 52 2.34 -12.78 14.02
CA GLY A 52 3.12 -12.02 13.04
C GLY A 52 2.35 -11.70 11.77
N ILE A 53 1.04 -11.97 11.69
CA ILE A 53 0.23 -11.64 10.52
C ILE A 53 -0.23 -10.18 10.62
N LEU A 54 -0.05 -9.37 9.57
CA LEU A 54 -0.69 -8.06 9.51
C LEU A 54 -2.18 -8.23 9.20
N VAL A 55 -3.02 -7.94 10.19
CA VAL A 55 -4.47 -8.01 10.06
C VAL A 55 -5.01 -6.66 9.63
N VAL A 56 -5.59 -6.59 8.44
CA VAL A 56 -6.26 -5.41 7.89
C VAL A 56 -7.77 -5.64 7.94
N ASN A 57 -8.53 -4.66 8.45
CA ASN A 57 -9.98 -4.74 8.48
C ASN A 57 -10.61 -3.43 8.02
N SER A 58 -11.65 -3.50 7.21
CA SER A 58 -12.45 -2.32 6.88
C SER A 58 -13.14 -1.75 8.12
N ALA A 59 -13.22 -0.43 8.25
CA ALA A 59 -13.83 0.22 9.41
C ALA A 59 -15.35 0.01 9.51
N GLY A 60 -16.02 -0.22 8.39
CA GLY A 60 -17.47 -0.32 8.29
C GLY A 60 -18.13 0.83 7.52
N ASN A 61 -19.35 0.61 7.04
CA ASN A 61 -20.10 1.56 6.20
C ASN A 61 -21.28 2.20 6.95
N TYR A 62 -21.19 2.31 8.28
CA TYR A 62 -22.31 2.73 9.12
C TYR A 62 -22.27 4.21 9.50
N GLY A 63 -21.27 4.97 9.06
CA GLY A 63 -21.00 6.35 9.51
C GLY A 63 -22.17 7.34 9.38
N GLY A 64 -23.09 7.10 8.44
CA GLY A 64 -24.31 7.90 8.26
C GLY A 64 -25.57 7.30 8.89
N GLY A 65 -25.45 6.15 9.58
CA GLY A 65 -26.56 5.41 10.18
C GLY A 65 -26.58 5.49 11.71
N PRO A 66 -27.58 4.87 12.36
CA PRO A 66 -27.76 4.93 13.81
C PRO A 66 -26.63 4.27 14.60
N TRP A 67 -25.90 3.34 13.99
CA TRP A 67 -24.70 2.75 14.61
C TRP A 67 -23.51 3.70 14.56
N TYR A 68 -23.24 4.35 13.42
CA TYR A 68 -22.15 5.30 13.09
C TYR A 68 -20.71 4.88 13.40
N LYS A 69 -20.52 3.86 14.23
CA LYS A 69 -19.23 3.48 14.79
C LYS A 69 -18.56 2.39 13.98
N ILE A 70 -17.28 2.16 14.27
CA ILE A 70 -16.58 0.94 13.87
C ILE A 70 -17.27 -0.31 14.47
N GLY A 71 -16.97 -1.48 13.92
CA GLY A 71 -17.45 -2.76 14.42
C GLY A 71 -16.33 -3.79 14.51
N ALA A 72 -16.62 -4.94 15.10
CA ALA A 72 -15.65 -6.03 15.19
C ALA A 72 -15.30 -6.61 13.81
N ALA A 73 -14.03 -6.84 13.46
CA ALA A 73 -12.82 -6.78 14.29
C ALA A 73 -12.01 -5.47 14.15
N ALA A 74 -12.56 -4.42 13.54
CA ALA A 74 -11.85 -3.16 13.34
C ALA A 74 -11.53 -2.41 14.65
N ASP A 75 -12.15 -2.82 15.76
CA ASP A 75 -11.89 -2.34 17.11
C ASP A 75 -10.64 -2.94 17.76
N GLY A 76 -10.04 -4.00 17.21
CA GLY A 76 -8.83 -4.63 17.76
C GLY A 76 -7.62 -3.70 17.77
N ASP A 77 -6.79 -3.77 18.81
CA ASP A 77 -5.62 -2.88 18.95
C ASP A 77 -4.53 -3.21 17.93
N SER A 78 -4.38 -4.50 17.64
CA SER A 78 -3.39 -5.08 16.74
C SER A 78 -3.90 -5.20 15.31
N VAL A 79 -5.10 -4.67 15.02
CA VAL A 79 -5.75 -4.67 13.71
C VAL A 79 -5.60 -3.31 13.04
N LEU A 80 -5.10 -3.30 11.81
CA LEU A 80 -5.09 -2.12 10.95
C LEU A 80 -6.51 -1.86 10.42
N ALA A 81 -7.26 -1.02 11.11
CA ALA A 81 -8.59 -0.59 10.70
C ALA A 81 -8.49 0.51 9.63
N VAL A 82 -9.23 0.33 8.52
CA VAL A 82 -9.14 1.20 7.35
C VAL A 82 -10.48 1.87 7.07
N GLY A 83 -10.51 3.20 7.23
CA GLY A 83 -11.65 4.04 6.81
C GLY A 83 -11.57 4.45 5.34
N ALA A 84 -12.63 5.11 4.87
CA ALA A 84 -12.76 5.48 3.45
C ALA A 84 -12.66 6.99 3.21
N THR A 85 -11.93 7.36 2.16
CA THR A 85 -12.00 8.67 1.49
C THR A 85 -12.58 8.54 0.09
N ASP A 86 -12.93 9.67 -0.50
CA ASP A 86 -13.02 9.80 -1.95
C ASP A 86 -11.62 9.88 -2.60
N THR A 87 -11.58 10.05 -3.91
CA THR A 87 -10.34 10.17 -4.70
C THR A 87 -9.58 11.47 -4.46
N LEU A 88 -10.18 12.45 -3.78
CA LEU A 88 -9.53 13.71 -3.36
C LEU A 88 -8.95 13.61 -1.94
N GLY A 89 -9.11 12.47 -1.28
CA GLY A 89 -8.63 12.26 0.10
C GLY A 89 -9.56 12.84 1.17
N LEU A 90 -10.81 13.19 0.82
CA LEU A 90 -11.81 13.65 1.77
C LEU A 90 -12.59 12.45 2.32
N ARG A 91 -12.78 12.42 3.65
CA ARG A 91 -13.57 11.36 4.29
C ARG A 91 -15.00 11.34 3.74
N VAL A 92 -15.49 10.14 3.44
CA VAL A 92 -16.86 9.93 2.98
C VAL A 92 -17.81 9.62 4.13
N GLY A 93 -19.06 10.10 4.03
CA GLY A 93 -20.04 10.06 5.12
C GLY A 93 -20.38 8.65 5.62
N PHE A 94 -20.31 7.63 4.75
CA PHE A 94 -20.58 6.26 5.16
C PHE A 94 -19.45 5.64 5.99
N SER A 95 -18.23 6.19 6.00
CA SER A 95 -17.11 5.58 6.73
C SER A 95 -17.40 5.59 8.23
N SER A 96 -17.50 4.41 8.83
CA SER A 96 -17.61 4.24 10.28
C SER A 96 -16.45 4.94 11.00
N MET A 97 -16.72 5.41 12.21
CA MET A 97 -15.80 6.22 13.02
C MET A 97 -15.59 5.63 14.41
N GLY A 98 -14.47 5.95 15.05
CA GLY A 98 -14.25 5.67 16.45
C GLY A 98 -14.87 6.72 17.38
N PRO A 99 -14.41 6.80 18.64
CA PRO A 99 -13.41 5.91 19.24
C PRO A 99 -13.98 4.49 19.46
N THR A 100 -13.09 3.56 19.78
CA THR A 100 -13.50 2.29 20.40
C THR A 100 -14.14 2.56 21.77
N ALA A 101 -14.78 1.56 22.37
CA ALA A 101 -15.41 1.65 23.68
C ALA A 101 -14.43 2.08 24.80
N ASP A 102 -13.18 1.65 24.67
CA ASP A 102 -12.07 1.96 25.58
C ASP A 102 -11.28 3.23 25.18
N GLY A 103 -11.77 3.99 24.20
CA GLY A 103 -11.26 5.33 23.89
C GLY A 103 -10.11 5.40 22.88
N ARG A 104 -9.71 4.28 22.26
CA ARG A 104 -8.65 4.28 21.23
C ARG A 104 -9.13 4.95 19.95
N ILE A 105 -8.17 5.56 19.26
CA ILE A 105 -8.39 6.15 17.94
C ILE A 105 -8.55 5.03 16.92
N LYS A 106 -9.71 5.03 16.24
CA LYS A 106 -10.02 4.20 15.08
C LYS A 106 -10.87 5.01 14.09
N PRO A 107 -10.82 4.73 12.77
CA PRO A 107 -9.88 3.82 12.11
C PRO A 107 -8.41 4.23 12.32
N ASN A 108 -7.45 3.35 12.02
CA ASN A 108 -6.04 3.72 12.09
C ASN A 108 -5.71 4.66 10.91
N VAL A 109 -6.04 4.25 9.70
CA VAL A 109 -5.70 4.97 8.47
C VAL A 109 -6.88 5.04 7.52
N MET A 110 -6.73 5.86 6.49
CA MET A 110 -7.74 6.07 5.46
C MET A 110 -7.19 5.70 4.08
N ALA A 111 -8.04 5.16 3.22
CA ALA A 111 -7.74 4.90 1.83
C ALA A 111 -8.95 5.19 0.94
N VAL A 112 -8.74 5.28 -0.38
CA VAL A 112 -9.83 5.50 -1.34
C VAL A 112 -10.83 4.36 -1.24
N GLY A 113 -12.04 4.70 -0.82
CA GLY A 113 -13.15 3.78 -0.68
C GLY A 113 -14.41 4.27 -1.38
N ALA A 114 -14.51 5.54 -1.79
CA ALA A 114 -15.60 6.03 -2.63
C ALA A 114 -15.08 6.31 -4.05
N GLY A 115 -15.78 5.78 -5.05
CA GLY A 115 -15.31 5.82 -6.44
C GLY A 115 -14.01 5.02 -6.65
N ALA A 116 -13.80 3.96 -5.86
CA ALA A 116 -12.65 3.08 -6.01
C ALA A 116 -12.78 2.30 -7.33
N ALA A 117 -11.70 2.25 -8.12
CA ALA A 117 -11.66 1.50 -9.36
C ALA A 117 -11.39 0.02 -9.08
N THR A 118 -12.26 -0.86 -9.57
CA THR A 118 -12.10 -2.31 -9.47
C THR A 118 -12.32 -2.97 -10.83
N CYS A 119 -11.92 -4.24 -10.96
CA CYS A 119 -12.33 -5.04 -12.10
C CYS A 119 -13.87 -5.14 -12.13
N ALA A 120 -14.46 -4.97 -13.31
CA ALA A 120 -15.88 -5.21 -13.52
C ALA A 120 -16.20 -6.71 -13.38
N ILE A 121 -17.33 -7.04 -12.74
CA ILE A 121 -17.84 -8.42 -12.64
C ILE A 121 -19.36 -8.38 -12.83
N PRO A 122 -19.93 -9.15 -13.80
CA PRO A 122 -19.26 -9.91 -14.84
C PRO A 122 -18.77 -9.02 -16.00
N GLY A 123 -17.69 -9.42 -16.67
CA GLY A 123 -17.24 -8.82 -17.94
C GLY A 123 -15.91 -8.05 -17.86
N PRO A 124 -15.37 -7.63 -19.02
CA PRO A 124 -14.14 -6.84 -19.07
C PRO A 124 -14.40 -5.38 -18.66
N GLY A 125 -13.39 -4.72 -18.10
CA GLY A 125 -13.40 -3.28 -17.83
C GLY A 125 -13.23 -2.92 -16.36
N VAL A 126 -13.45 -1.64 -16.07
CA VAL A 126 -13.31 -1.04 -14.75
C VAL A 126 -14.69 -0.62 -14.25
N ALA A 127 -15.02 -0.99 -13.02
CA ALA A 127 -16.18 -0.50 -12.29
C ALA A 127 -15.74 0.48 -11.20
N LEU A 128 -16.58 1.47 -10.91
CA LEU A 128 -16.42 2.35 -9.77
C LEU A 128 -17.36 1.91 -8.67
N VAL A 129 -16.79 1.63 -7.50
CA VAL A 129 -17.52 1.07 -6.35
C VAL A 129 -17.25 1.89 -5.10
N SER A 130 -18.15 1.78 -4.12
CA SER A 130 -18.06 2.55 -2.88
C SER A 130 -18.25 1.67 -1.64
N GLY A 131 -17.37 1.85 -0.66
CA GLY A 131 -17.36 1.15 0.62
C GLY A 131 -15.96 1.10 1.24
N THR A 132 -15.88 1.09 2.57
CA THR A 132 -14.64 0.75 3.29
C THR A 132 -14.13 -0.64 2.91
N SER A 133 -15.02 -1.52 2.42
CA SER A 133 -14.71 -2.83 1.83
C SER A 133 -13.77 -2.77 0.62
N PHE A 134 -13.61 -1.61 -0.02
CA PHE A 134 -12.64 -1.37 -1.11
C PHE A 134 -11.40 -0.61 -0.62
N ALA A 135 -11.56 0.24 0.39
CA ALA A 135 -10.43 0.90 1.06
C ALA A 135 -9.51 -0.12 1.78
N GLY A 136 -10.10 -1.11 2.45
CA GLY A 136 -9.39 -2.19 3.15
C GLY A 136 -8.38 -2.95 2.27
N PRO A 137 -8.80 -3.60 1.18
CA PRO A 137 -7.89 -4.34 0.31
C PRO A 137 -6.90 -3.43 -0.43
N LEU A 138 -7.27 -2.18 -0.75
CA LEU A 138 -6.33 -1.20 -1.29
C LEU A 138 -5.18 -0.93 -0.30
N MET A 139 -5.51 -0.70 0.97
CA MET A 139 -4.51 -0.50 2.02
C MET A 139 -3.73 -1.78 2.31
N ALA A 140 -4.36 -2.95 2.28
CA ALA A 140 -3.66 -4.22 2.43
C ALA A 140 -2.58 -4.41 1.35
N GLY A 141 -2.90 -4.10 0.08
CA GLY A 141 -1.92 -4.13 -1.01
C GLY A 141 -0.77 -3.13 -0.80
N LEU A 142 -1.08 -1.91 -0.37
CA LEU A 142 -0.08 -0.88 -0.04
C LEU A 142 0.83 -1.31 1.12
N ALA A 143 0.25 -1.88 2.18
CA ALA A 143 0.99 -2.39 3.33
C ALA A 143 1.90 -3.56 2.94
N THR A 144 1.43 -4.47 2.09
CA THR A 144 2.27 -5.55 1.53
C THR A 144 3.45 -5.01 0.74
N CYS A 145 3.25 -3.99 -0.11
CA CYS A 145 4.35 -3.35 -0.84
C CYS A 145 5.37 -2.69 0.10
N LEU A 146 4.89 -2.01 1.15
CA LEU A 146 5.76 -1.41 2.17
C LEU A 146 6.55 -2.49 2.92
N TRP A 147 5.91 -3.60 3.28
CA TRP A 147 6.55 -4.69 3.98
C TRP A 147 7.57 -5.42 3.11
N GLN A 148 7.28 -5.60 1.82
CA GLN A 148 8.25 -6.13 0.86
C GLN A 148 9.51 -5.25 0.77
N ALA A 149 9.36 -3.92 0.84
CA ALA A 149 10.49 -3.00 0.85
C ALA A 149 11.28 -3.04 2.18
N LEU A 150 10.65 -3.50 3.26
CA LEU A 150 11.19 -3.54 4.62
C LEU A 150 11.10 -4.97 5.20
N PRO A 151 11.75 -5.98 4.59
CA PRO A 151 11.50 -7.39 4.90
C PRO A 151 11.90 -7.81 6.32
N ASN A 152 12.76 -7.02 6.98
CA ASN A 152 13.21 -7.26 8.35
C ASN A 152 12.26 -6.66 9.42
N ARG A 153 11.12 -6.10 9.02
CA ARG A 153 10.12 -5.54 9.94
C ARG A 153 9.08 -6.57 10.33
N HIS A 154 8.56 -6.43 11.55
CA HIS A 154 7.40 -7.17 12.01
C HIS A 154 6.10 -6.46 11.62
N ALA A 155 4.98 -7.20 11.56
CA ALA A 155 3.65 -6.67 11.21
C ALA A 155 3.27 -5.39 11.99
N TYR A 156 3.47 -5.38 13.32
CA TYR A 156 3.14 -4.22 14.15
C TYR A 156 3.99 -2.99 13.81
N GLN A 157 5.22 -3.17 13.32
CA GLN A 157 6.09 -2.07 12.88
C GLN A 157 5.62 -1.50 11.53
N ILE A 158 5.05 -2.34 10.66
CA ILE A 158 4.42 -1.86 9.42
C ILE A 158 3.16 -1.05 9.74
N LEU A 159 2.34 -1.51 10.68
CA LEU A 159 1.18 -0.76 11.19
C LEU A 159 1.61 0.60 11.76
N ASP A 160 2.57 0.64 12.69
CA ASP A 160 3.11 1.88 13.28
C ASP A 160 3.64 2.85 12.20
N LEU A 161 4.37 2.34 11.22
CA LEU A 161 4.89 3.15 10.12
C LEU A 161 3.77 3.76 9.27
N LEU A 162 2.69 3.03 9.00
CA LEU A 162 1.54 3.53 8.26
C LEU A 162 0.83 4.66 9.03
N GLU A 163 0.71 4.55 10.35
CA GLU A 163 0.16 5.64 11.18
C GLU A 163 1.07 6.87 11.16
N ARG A 164 2.37 6.68 11.41
CA ARG A 164 3.35 7.78 11.52
C ARG A 164 3.64 8.48 10.21
N CYS A 165 3.48 7.80 9.07
CA CYS A 165 3.67 8.40 7.76
C CYS A 165 2.42 9.12 7.22
N SER A 166 1.29 9.02 7.91
CA SER A 166 0.01 9.59 7.46
C SER A 166 -0.07 11.10 7.64
N ASN A 167 -0.93 11.74 6.84
CA ASN A 167 -1.07 13.19 6.79
C ASN A 167 -1.68 13.86 8.04
N ARG A 168 -2.22 13.09 8.99
CA ARG A 168 -2.70 13.56 10.30
C ARG A 168 -1.95 12.91 11.47
N SER A 169 -0.75 12.37 11.22
CA SER A 169 0.07 11.66 12.23
C SER A 169 0.30 12.45 13.53
N THR A 170 0.39 13.78 13.46
CA THR A 170 0.63 14.66 14.63
C THR A 170 -0.66 15.13 15.31
N ASN A 171 -1.82 14.99 14.66
CA ASN A 171 -3.12 15.39 15.20
C ASN A 171 -4.22 14.42 14.71
N PRO A 172 -4.16 13.15 15.15
CA PRO A 172 -5.14 12.15 14.75
C PRO A 172 -6.49 12.43 15.40
N ASP A 173 -7.56 11.94 14.78
CA ASP A 173 -8.92 12.04 15.31
C ASP A 173 -9.69 10.73 15.09
N THR A 174 -10.86 10.60 15.69
CA THR A 174 -11.66 9.37 15.58
C THR A 174 -12.48 9.27 14.29
N LEU A 175 -12.45 10.28 13.42
CA LEU A 175 -13.14 10.28 12.13
C LEU A 175 -12.24 9.74 11.02
N ASN A 176 -10.97 10.15 11.03
CA ASN A 176 -9.96 9.92 9.99
C ASN A 176 -8.77 9.11 10.50
N GLY A 177 -8.69 8.81 11.80
CA GLY A 177 -7.50 8.22 12.39
C GLY A 177 -6.29 9.12 12.22
N TYR A 178 -5.19 8.52 11.82
CA TYR A 178 -3.96 9.18 11.43
C TYR A 178 -4.00 9.73 9.99
N GLY A 179 -5.08 9.49 9.24
CA GLY A 179 -5.31 10.03 7.91
C GLY A 179 -4.83 9.10 6.78
N VAL A 180 -4.47 9.69 5.63
CA VAL A 180 -4.01 8.94 4.45
C VAL A 180 -2.50 8.71 4.51
N PRO A 181 -2.00 7.46 4.48
CA PRO A 181 -0.57 7.14 4.50
C PRO A 181 0.18 7.67 3.29
N ASN A 182 1.42 8.12 3.50
CA ASN A 182 2.38 8.40 2.45
C ASN A 182 3.52 7.37 2.51
N LEU A 183 3.52 6.38 1.60
CA LEU A 183 4.52 5.31 1.62
C LEU A 183 5.96 5.79 1.35
N GLN A 184 6.14 6.87 0.57
CA GLN A 184 7.46 7.47 0.39
C GLN A 184 7.99 8.01 1.72
N ARG A 185 7.14 8.69 2.50
CA ARG A 185 7.48 9.12 3.85
C ARG A 185 7.72 7.94 4.78
N ALA A 186 6.96 6.84 4.65
CA ALA A 186 7.20 5.62 5.43
C ALA A 186 8.61 5.05 5.21
N LEU A 187 9.04 4.97 3.94
CA LEU A 187 10.39 4.52 3.60
C LEU A 187 11.47 5.47 4.16
N GLN A 188 11.26 6.79 4.07
CA GLN A 188 12.16 7.78 4.67
C GLN A 188 12.26 7.61 6.19
N LEU A 189 11.13 7.44 6.90
CA LEU A 189 11.09 7.20 8.34
C LEU A 189 11.78 5.88 8.73
N ALA A 190 11.69 4.87 7.86
CA ALA A 190 12.36 3.59 8.05
C ALA A 190 13.86 3.63 7.74
N GLY A 191 14.39 4.76 7.24
CA GLY A 191 15.77 4.89 6.81
C GLY A 191 16.10 4.13 5.52
N TRP A 192 15.07 3.71 4.78
CA TRP A 192 15.22 2.91 3.57
C TRP A 192 15.83 3.72 2.44
N ARG A 193 16.82 3.14 1.78
CA ARG A 193 17.44 3.64 0.56
C ARG A 193 17.06 2.75 -0.61
N PRO A 194 17.04 3.27 -1.84
CA PRO A 194 16.81 2.45 -3.04
C PRO A 194 17.73 1.22 -3.19
N THR A 195 18.91 1.26 -2.55
CA THR A 195 19.88 0.16 -2.49
C THR A 195 19.50 -0.96 -1.50
N ASP A 196 18.52 -0.73 -0.61
CA ASP A 196 18.23 -1.61 0.52
C ASP A 196 17.13 -2.65 0.20
N GLY A 197 16.59 -2.63 -1.02
CA GLY A 197 15.60 -3.61 -1.46
C GLY A 197 16.20 -5.03 -1.59
N PRO A 198 15.39 -6.09 -1.51
CA PRO A 198 15.83 -7.50 -1.53
C PRO A 198 16.57 -7.93 -2.81
N ASN A 199 16.62 -7.07 -3.83
CA ASN A 199 17.33 -7.28 -5.08
C ASN A 199 18.45 -6.25 -5.34
N ASN A 200 18.89 -5.49 -4.31
CA ASN A 200 19.80 -4.34 -4.38
C ASN A 200 20.10 -3.94 -5.82
N PRO A 201 19.15 -3.25 -6.49
CA PRO A 201 19.24 -3.02 -7.91
C PRO A 201 20.62 -2.46 -8.21
N LEU A 202 21.43 -3.18 -9.00
CA LEU A 202 22.73 -2.66 -9.42
C LEU A 202 22.56 -1.32 -10.15
N TRP A 203 21.33 -0.99 -10.59
CA TRP A 203 20.95 0.35 -11.02
C TRP A 203 19.49 0.72 -10.76
N THR A 204 19.27 2.03 -10.61
CA THR A 204 17.95 2.67 -10.50
C THR A 204 17.77 3.70 -11.61
N LEU A 205 16.53 3.89 -12.05
CA LEU A 205 16.10 4.98 -12.94
C LEU A 205 15.29 6.00 -12.14
N ALA A 206 15.67 7.27 -12.18
CA ALA A 206 14.98 8.34 -11.46
C ALA A 206 14.89 9.63 -12.29
N PRO A 207 13.87 10.49 -12.10
CA PRO A 207 12.70 10.25 -11.24
C PRO A 207 11.75 9.20 -11.83
N GLN A 208 10.95 8.57 -10.95
CA GLN A 208 9.89 7.64 -11.32
C GLN A 208 8.69 7.91 -10.41
N PRO A 209 7.53 8.39 -10.93
CA PRO A 209 7.22 8.76 -12.33
C PRO A 209 8.13 9.83 -12.96
N CYS A 210 8.21 9.81 -14.28
CA CYS A 210 9.06 10.66 -15.14
C CYS A 210 8.16 11.59 -16.02
N THR A 211 8.54 12.86 -16.27
CA THR A 211 7.84 13.73 -17.25
C THR A 211 8.57 13.79 -18.60
N GLN A 212 7.88 14.22 -19.66
CA GLN A 212 8.43 14.19 -21.04
C GLN A 212 9.74 14.97 -21.23
N ASP A 213 9.98 16.01 -20.44
CA ASP A 213 11.13 16.90 -20.56
C ASP A 213 12.24 16.64 -19.52
N GLN A 214 12.09 15.60 -18.69
CA GLN A 214 13.07 15.30 -17.65
C GLN A 214 14.20 14.42 -18.18
N ILE A 215 15.44 14.85 -17.90
CA ILE A 215 16.62 14.00 -18.03
C ILE A 215 16.55 12.93 -16.93
N LEU A 216 16.59 11.66 -17.34
CA LEU A 216 16.55 10.57 -16.40
C LEU A 216 17.94 10.20 -15.95
N GLN A 217 18.06 10.00 -14.65
CA GLN A 217 19.29 9.59 -14.01
C GLN A 217 19.31 8.08 -13.83
N LEU A 218 20.32 7.45 -14.43
CA LEU A 218 20.73 6.09 -14.14
C LEU A 218 21.79 6.16 -13.06
N ARG A 219 21.46 5.67 -11.87
CA ARG A 219 22.45 5.47 -10.80
C ARG A 219 22.72 4.00 -10.71
N GLY A 220 23.97 3.61 -10.55
CA GLY A 220 24.33 2.21 -10.35
C GLY A 220 25.41 2.02 -9.31
N SER A 221 25.27 0.91 -8.61
CA SER A 221 26.12 0.47 -7.51
C SER A 221 26.56 -0.96 -7.79
N ASN A 222 27.87 -1.18 -7.77
CA ASN A 222 28.54 -2.44 -8.09
C ASN A 222 28.30 -2.96 -9.51
N LEU A 223 28.16 -2.06 -10.50
CA LEU A 223 28.15 -2.43 -11.91
C LEU A 223 29.59 -2.51 -12.45
N PRO A 224 30.01 -3.62 -13.10
CA PRO A 224 31.32 -3.69 -13.74
C PRO A 224 31.52 -2.52 -14.72
N SER A 225 32.72 -1.96 -14.79
CA SER A 225 33.05 -0.96 -15.81
C SER A 225 32.91 -1.56 -17.21
N GLY A 226 32.35 -0.80 -18.15
CA GLY A 226 32.27 -1.23 -19.55
C GLY A 226 31.22 -0.47 -20.33
N THR A 227 31.00 -0.90 -21.57
CA THR A 227 29.94 -0.38 -22.42
C THR A 227 28.60 -0.96 -21.97
N TYR A 228 27.66 -0.09 -21.65
CA TYR A 228 26.27 -0.46 -21.39
C TYR A 228 25.37 0.13 -22.45
N ARG A 229 24.30 -0.60 -22.71
CA ARG A 229 23.22 -0.23 -23.61
C ARG A 229 21.94 -0.09 -22.84
N VAL A 230 21.24 1.01 -23.06
CA VAL A 230 19.90 1.27 -22.54
C VAL A 230 18.91 1.21 -23.67
N THR A 231 17.97 0.27 -23.57
CA THR A 231 16.90 0.06 -24.55
C THR A 231 15.55 0.38 -23.91
N TRP A 232 14.82 1.30 -24.52
CA TRP A 232 13.46 1.65 -24.16
C TRP A 232 12.48 0.84 -24.99
N MET A 233 11.49 0.24 -24.35
CA MET A 233 10.46 -0.58 -25.00
C MET A 233 9.07 -0.15 -24.53
N ASN A 234 8.08 -0.22 -25.42
CA ASN A 234 6.68 -0.10 -25.02
C ASN A 234 6.20 -1.41 -24.36
N THR A 235 4.96 -1.41 -23.85
CA THR A 235 4.35 -2.58 -23.20
C THR A 235 4.14 -3.80 -24.12
N GLN A 236 4.22 -3.61 -25.44
CA GLN A 236 4.18 -4.68 -26.44
C GLN A 236 5.59 -5.23 -26.76
N GLY A 237 6.64 -4.74 -26.10
CA GLY A 237 8.03 -5.15 -26.32
C GLY A 237 8.68 -4.52 -27.56
N GLN A 238 8.01 -3.59 -28.24
CA GLN A 238 8.61 -2.87 -29.36
C GLN A 238 9.63 -1.86 -28.85
N ARG A 239 10.83 -1.87 -29.43
CA ARG A 239 11.90 -0.92 -29.09
C ARG A 239 11.56 0.47 -29.61
N ILE A 240 11.65 1.45 -28.72
CA ILE A 240 11.33 2.86 -28.97
C ILE A 240 12.62 3.67 -29.17
N GLN A 241 13.62 3.43 -28.32
CA GLN A 241 14.90 4.14 -28.38
C GLN A 241 16.00 3.25 -27.79
N GLU A 242 17.22 3.45 -28.28
CA GLU A 242 18.41 2.78 -27.76
C GLU A 242 19.55 3.80 -27.66
N SER A 243 20.37 3.67 -26.62
CA SER A 243 21.57 4.49 -26.42
C SER A 243 22.66 3.64 -25.77
N GLU A 244 23.92 3.97 -26.03
CA GLU A 244 25.07 3.33 -25.41
C GLU A 244 25.91 4.37 -24.67
N PHE A 245 26.47 3.98 -23.53
CA PHE A 245 27.41 4.80 -22.77
C PHE A 245 28.46 3.93 -22.08
N GLN A 246 29.54 4.57 -21.63
CA GLN A 246 30.55 3.95 -20.78
C GLN A 246 30.16 4.11 -19.30
N TRP A 247 30.24 3.01 -18.54
CA TRP A 247 30.02 3.05 -17.10
C TRP A 247 31.35 3.19 -16.34
N PRO A 248 31.55 4.27 -15.57
CA PRO A 248 32.88 4.70 -15.12
C PRO A 248 33.40 4.01 -13.84
N SER A 249 33.30 2.68 -13.70
CA SER A 249 33.63 1.84 -12.51
C SER A 249 32.45 1.53 -11.57
N GLU A 250 32.70 0.71 -10.53
CA GLU A 250 31.69 0.00 -9.73
C GLU A 250 30.56 0.89 -9.21
N SER A 251 30.84 2.15 -8.87
CA SER A 251 29.82 3.14 -8.51
C SER A 251 29.84 4.33 -9.47
N GLY A 252 28.71 4.62 -10.10
CA GLY A 252 28.62 5.67 -11.11
C GLY A 252 27.21 6.23 -11.29
N GLN A 253 27.14 7.37 -11.98
CA GLN A 253 25.88 7.96 -12.45
C GLN A 253 26.03 8.31 -13.92
N ASN A 254 24.99 8.02 -14.69
CA ASN A 254 24.86 8.46 -16.07
C ASN A 254 23.48 9.10 -16.26
N PHE A 255 23.37 9.95 -17.28
CA PHE A 255 22.14 10.62 -17.64
C PHE A 255 21.70 10.13 -19.01
N VAL A 256 20.43 9.77 -19.12
CA VAL A 256 19.84 9.31 -20.38
C VAL A 256 18.58 10.12 -20.63
N GLU A 257 18.50 10.67 -21.82
CA GLU A 257 17.31 11.36 -22.31
C GLU A 257 16.44 10.39 -23.09
N ILE A 258 15.12 10.50 -22.91
CA ILE A 258 14.15 9.84 -23.77
C ILE A 258 13.51 10.86 -24.70
N SER A 259 13.63 10.62 -26.00
CA SER A 259 13.23 11.59 -27.03
C SER A 259 11.71 11.56 -27.22
N LYS A 260 11.00 12.50 -26.58
CA LYS A 260 9.58 12.80 -26.82
C LYS A 260 8.62 11.58 -26.84
N PRO A 261 8.69 10.66 -25.87
CA PRO A 261 7.75 9.54 -25.77
C PRO A 261 6.35 10.06 -25.41
N LYS A 262 5.29 9.42 -25.92
CA LYS A 262 3.93 9.70 -25.44
C LYS A 262 3.82 9.31 -23.96
N PRO A 263 2.94 9.94 -23.17
CA PRO A 263 2.69 9.47 -21.81
C PRO A 263 2.25 7.99 -21.82
N GLY A 264 2.76 7.21 -20.88
CA GLY A 264 2.50 5.77 -20.83
C GLY A 264 3.52 4.97 -20.02
N PHE A 265 3.31 3.66 -20.03
CA PHE A 265 4.22 2.71 -19.38
C PHE A 265 5.30 2.23 -20.36
N TYR A 266 6.54 2.24 -19.87
CA TYR A 266 7.72 1.82 -20.62
C TYR A 266 8.53 0.81 -19.83
N VAL A 267 9.17 -0.11 -20.54
CA VAL A 267 10.18 -1.02 -20.00
C VAL A 267 11.54 -0.53 -20.45
N VAL A 268 12.43 -0.27 -19.48
CA VAL A 268 13.81 0.16 -19.70
C VAL A 268 14.72 -1.02 -19.39
N SER A 269 15.42 -1.51 -20.40
CA SER A 269 16.43 -2.56 -20.25
C SER A 269 17.81 -1.92 -20.19
N LEU A 270 18.61 -2.28 -19.19
CA LEU A 270 20.04 -2.01 -19.14
C LEU A 270 20.78 -3.31 -19.41
N SER A 271 21.66 -3.34 -20.41
CA SER A 271 22.48 -4.51 -20.75
C SER A 271 23.95 -4.12 -20.89
N GLY A 272 24.84 -4.86 -20.24
CA GLY A 272 26.29 -4.74 -20.32
C GLY A 272 26.96 -6.11 -20.54
N PRO A 273 28.30 -6.22 -20.40
CA PRO A 273 29.07 -7.39 -20.80
C PRO A 273 28.65 -8.72 -20.14
N SER A 274 28.21 -8.68 -18.89
CA SER A 274 27.73 -9.83 -18.11
C SER A 274 26.50 -9.51 -17.27
N TYR A 275 25.78 -8.44 -17.63
CA TYR A 275 24.65 -7.91 -16.88
C TYR A 275 23.49 -7.60 -17.82
N GLN A 276 22.29 -8.04 -17.46
CA GLN A 276 21.07 -7.58 -18.11
C GLN A 276 19.94 -7.53 -17.09
N ASP A 277 19.26 -6.39 -17.02
CA ASP A 277 18.14 -6.20 -16.12
C ASP A 277 17.15 -5.20 -16.72
N ARG A 278 15.91 -5.22 -16.22
CA ARG A 278 14.81 -4.39 -16.72
C ARG A 278 14.08 -3.70 -15.59
N ARG A 279 13.71 -2.45 -15.81
CA ARG A 279 12.89 -1.63 -14.91
C ARG A 279 11.73 -1.03 -15.69
N THR A 280 10.72 -0.55 -14.97
CA THR A 280 9.60 0.18 -15.58
C THR A 280 9.77 1.69 -15.35
N CYS A 281 9.49 2.52 -16.37
CA CYS A 281 9.27 3.97 -16.22
C CYS A 281 7.81 4.28 -16.55
N LEU A 282 7.16 5.08 -15.72
CA LEU A 282 5.84 5.64 -15.99
C LEU A 282 6.03 7.08 -16.42
N LEU A 283 5.80 7.35 -17.70
CA LEU A 283 5.82 8.70 -18.26
C LEU A 283 4.45 9.35 -18.09
N HIS A 284 4.42 10.41 -17.30
CA HIS A 284 3.23 11.24 -17.12
C HIS A 284 3.28 12.43 -18.10
N PRO A 285 2.14 12.95 -18.58
CA PRO A 285 2.12 14.25 -19.26
C PRO A 285 2.73 15.35 -18.39
#